data_AF-A0A3A0FQA3-F1
#
_entry.id   AF-A0A3A0FQA3-F1
#
_cell.length_a   1.000
_cell.length_b   1.000
_cell.length_c   1.000
_cell.angle_alpha   90.00
_cell.angle_beta   90.00
_cell.angle_gamma   90.00
#
_symmetry.space_group_name_H-M   'P 1'
#
loop_
_entity.id
_entity.type
_entity.pdbx_description
1 polymer ?
#
loop_
_entity_poly.entity_id
_entity_poly.type
_entity_poly.pdbx_seq_one_letter_code
_entity_poly.pdbx_strand_id
1 'polypeptide(L)'
;MTLLCVVALAAAVARADLAAWDQAQVGAIARKLATASDELRDTFQKAPPPTAGSGQTREYHELKQDVRRVQMEARELAASLERGAGRDETLPIYESLMQLVRSARVTAGHVFTTQDVQQKASAAREALNQLSPYYDPDAAPLAPVAR
;
A
#
# COMPACT_ATOMS: atom_id res chain seq x y z
N MET A 1 -4.88 44.93 -37.16
CA MET A 1 -4.09 43.96 -36.37
C MET A 1 -4.92 43.57 -35.15
N THR A 2 -5.60 42.43 -35.22
CA THR A 2 -6.47 41.92 -34.16
C THR A 2 -5.59 41.27 -33.08
N LEU A 3 -5.56 41.86 -31.88
CA LEU A 3 -4.80 41.34 -30.75
C LEU A 3 -5.53 40.12 -30.17
N LEU A 4 -4.90 38.96 -30.29
CA LEU A 4 -5.36 37.69 -29.72
C LEU A 4 -4.85 37.61 -28.27
N CYS A 5 -5.71 37.92 -27.29
CA CYS A 5 -5.39 37.67 -25.87
C CYS A 5 -5.49 36.17 -25.60
N VAL A 6 -4.35 35.53 -25.42
CA VAL A 6 -4.23 34.15 -24.95
C VAL A 6 -4.70 34.08 -23.50
N VAL A 7 -5.86 33.50 -23.27
CA VAL A 7 -6.31 33.12 -21.92
C VAL A 7 -5.50 31.90 -21.50
N ALA A 8 -4.49 32.11 -20.67
CA ALA A 8 -3.78 31.02 -20.00
C ALA A 8 -4.73 30.41 -18.96
N LEU A 9 -5.37 29.29 -19.31
CA LEU A 9 -6.04 28.40 -18.34
C LEU A 9 -4.95 27.79 -17.45
N ALA A 10 -4.69 28.41 -16.30
CA ALA A 10 -4.05 27.72 -15.19
C ALA A 10 -5.02 26.65 -14.71
N ALA A 11 -4.80 25.40 -15.11
CA ALA A 11 -5.52 24.26 -14.59
C ALA A 11 -5.16 24.10 -13.10
N ALA A 12 -5.95 24.72 -12.22
CA ALA A 12 -5.98 24.35 -10.82
C ALA A 12 -6.44 22.89 -10.77
N VAL A 13 -5.51 21.96 -10.58
CA VAL A 13 -5.85 20.60 -10.20
C VAL A 13 -6.53 20.73 -8.84
N ALA A 14 -7.86 20.62 -8.83
CA ALA A 14 -8.63 20.56 -7.60
C ALA A 14 -8.14 19.32 -6.85
N ARG A 15 -7.33 19.54 -5.80
CA ARG A 15 -7.00 18.48 -4.84
C ARG A 15 -8.30 18.00 -4.24
N ALA A 16 -8.50 16.68 -4.23
CA ALA A 16 -9.68 16.13 -3.57
C ALA A 16 -9.56 16.42 -2.06
N ASP A 17 -10.62 16.91 -1.44
CA ASP A 17 -10.62 17.04 0.02
C ASP A 17 -10.52 15.65 0.65
N LEU A 18 -9.71 15.53 1.70
CA LEU A 18 -9.62 14.30 2.49
C LEU A 18 -10.99 13.92 3.05
N ALA A 19 -11.26 12.62 3.12
CA ALA A 19 -12.43 12.12 3.82
C ALA A 19 -12.41 12.57 5.28
N ALA A 20 -13.61 12.85 5.84
CA ALA A 20 -13.75 13.21 7.24
C ALA A 20 -13.19 12.08 8.12
N TRP A 21 -12.41 12.46 9.15
CA TRP A 21 -11.77 11.49 10.03
C TRP A 21 -12.78 10.82 10.95
N ASP A 22 -12.97 9.51 10.76
CA ASP A 22 -13.73 8.64 11.66
C ASP A 22 -12.77 7.60 12.26
N GLN A 23 -12.46 7.75 13.55
CA GLN A 23 -11.53 6.88 14.27
C GLN A 23 -11.94 5.41 14.22
N ALA A 24 -13.24 5.13 14.36
CA ALA A 24 -13.75 3.77 14.40
C ALA A 24 -13.65 3.12 13.03
N GLN A 25 -14.01 3.87 11.98
CA GLN A 25 -13.91 3.40 10.60
C GLN A 25 -12.47 3.18 10.16
N VAL A 26 -11.59 4.17 10.37
CA VAL A 26 -10.16 4.06 9.99
C VAL A 26 -9.48 2.93 10.78
N GLY A 27 -9.77 2.81 12.08
CA GLY A 27 -9.28 1.71 12.90
C GLY A 27 -9.75 0.33 12.41
N ALA A 28 -11.00 0.21 11.96
CA ALA A 28 -11.51 -1.04 11.38
C ALA A 28 -10.79 -1.43 10.08
N ILE A 29 -10.52 -0.45 9.21
CA ILE A 29 -9.78 -0.69 7.97
C ILE A 29 -8.32 -1.06 8.27
N ALA A 30 -7.67 -0.39 9.24
CA ALA A 30 -6.31 -0.71 9.64
C ALA A 30 -6.18 -2.13 10.22
N ARG A 31 -7.16 -2.58 11.02
CA ARG A 31 -7.23 -4.00 11.46
C ARG A 31 -7.38 -4.96 10.30
N LYS A 32 -8.27 -4.67 9.33
CA LYS A 32 -8.42 -5.48 8.11
C LYS A 32 -7.10 -5.57 7.35
N LEU A 33 -6.36 -4.46 7.25
CA LEU A 33 -5.04 -4.42 6.63
C LEU A 33 -4.02 -5.27 7.40
N ALA A 34 -3.96 -5.15 8.72
CA ALA A 34 -3.07 -5.95 9.57
C ALA A 34 -3.32 -7.46 9.36
N THR A 35 -4.58 -7.90 9.43
CA THR A 35 -4.96 -9.30 9.18
C THR A 35 -4.59 -9.75 7.76
N ALA A 36 -4.90 -8.95 6.73
CA ALA A 36 -4.56 -9.30 5.36
C ALA A 36 -3.03 -9.39 5.13
N SER A 37 -2.25 -8.53 5.80
CA SER A 37 -0.79 -8.54 5.74
C SER A 37 -0.19 -9.76 6.45
N ASP A 38 -0.80 -10.22 7.55
CA ASP A 38 -0.44 -11.45 8.24
C ASP A 38 -0.64 -12.66 7.34
N GLU A 39 -1.83 -12.79 6.73
CA GLU A 39 -2.14 -13.88 5.80
C GLU A 39 -1.23 -13.87 4.57
N LEU A 40 -0.90 -12.68 4.04
CA LEU A 40 0.05 -12.54 2.95
C LEU A 40 1.43 -13.05 3.36
N ARG A 41 1.95 -12.59 4.50
CA ARG A 41 3.27 -12.97 4.99
C ARG A 41 3.36 -14.46 5.26
N ASP A 42 2.34 -15.04 5.89
CA ASP A 42 2.31 -16.47 6.19
C ASP A 42 2.20 -17.33 4.92
N THR A 43 1.40 -16.89 3.94
CA THR A 43 1.31 -17.56 2.63
C THR A 43 2.63 -17.48 1.87
N PHE A 44 3.25 -16.28 1.82
CA PHE A 44 4.52 -16.07 1.14
C PHE A 44 5.65 -16.88 1.80
N GLN A 45 5.67 -16.96 3.13
CA GLN A 45 6.68 -17.72 3.87
C GLN A 45 6.63 -19.23 3.55
N LYS A 46 5.44 -19.76 3.26
CA LYS A 46 5.22 -21.17 2.90
C LYS A 46 5.49 -21.45 1.42
N ALA A 47 5.51 -20.42 0.58
CA ALA A 47 5.80 -20.58 -0.84
C ALA A 47 7.27 -21.01 -1.04
N PRO A 48 7.54 -22.03 -1.88
CA PRO A 48 8.90 -22.44 -2.17
C PRO A 48 9.66 -21.28 -2.85
N PRO A 49 10.96 -21.12 -2.58
CA PRO A 49 11.77 -20.18 -3.35
C PRO A 49 11.80 -20.59 -4.83
N PRO A 50 11.96 -19.63 -5.75
CA PRO A 50 12.09 -19.95 -7.17
C PRO A 50 13.31 -20.85 -7.41
N THR A 51 13.17 -21.81 -8.31
CA THR A 51 14.24 -22.76 -8.70
C THR A 51 15.19 -22.19 -9.75
N ALA A 52 14.96 -20.98 -10.25
CA ALA A 52 15.82 -20.34 -11.27
C ALA A 52 17.03 -19.61 -10.64
N GLY A 53 17.96 -19.15 -11.50
CA GLY A 53 19.29 -18.65 -11.13
C GLY A 53 19.36 -17.56 -10.04
N SER A 54 20.59 -17.31 -9.55
CA SER A 54 20.91 -16.50 -8.35
C SER A 54 20.22 -15.13 -8.23
N GLY A 55 19.89 -14.48 -9.35
CA GLY A 55 19.15 -13.21 -9.37
C GLY A 55 17.74 -13.32 -8.78
N GLN A 56 16.97 -14.34 -9.20
CA GLN A 56 15.61 -14.55 -8.68
C GLN A 56 15.60 -14.95 -7.20
N THR A 57 16.64 -15.67 -6.75
CA THR A 57 16.79 -16.01 -5.32
C THR A 57 16.96 -14.75 -4.48
N ARG A 58 17.80 -13.81 -4.91
CA ARG A 58 18.00 -12.54 -4.21
C ARG A 58 16.71 -11.72 -4.16
N GLU A 59 16.06 -11.52 -5.29
CA GLU A 59 14.80 -10.76 -5.39
C GLU A 59 13.69 -11.41 -4.54
N TYR A 60 13.60 -12.74 -4.51
CA TYR A 60 12.67 -13.45 -3.64
C TYR A 60 12.93 -13.15 -2.15
N HIS A 61 14.19 -13.14 -1.73
CA HIS A 61 14.53 -12.81 -0.34
C HIS A 61 14.30 -11.33 0.00
N GLU A 62 14.57 -10.42 -0.93
CA GLU A 62 14.24 -9.00 -0.79
C GLU A 62 12.73 -8.81 -0.67
N LEU A 63 11.93 -9.43 -1.54
CA LEU A 63 10.48 -9.41 -1.47
C LEU A 63 9.95 -10.01 -0.15
N LYS A 64 10.55 -11.10 0.33
CA LYS A 64 10.20 -11.69 1.63
C LYS A 64 10.41 -10.72 2.79
N GLN A 65 11.49 -9.95 2.74
CA GLN A 65 11.76 -8.93 3.76
C GLN A 65 10.79 -7.75 3.64
N ASP A 66 10.48 -7.30 2.44
CA ASP A 66 9.53 -6.22 2.21
C ASP A 66 8.12 -6.61 2.69
N VAL A 67 7.66 -7.83 2.38
CA VAL A 67 6.38 -8.36 2.89
C VAL A 67 6.35 -8.39 4.42
N ARG A 68 7.45 -8.78 5.07
CA ARG A 68 7.55 -8.73 6.53
C ARG A 68 7.48 -7.29 7.06
N ARG A 69 8.12 -6.32 6.40
CA ARG A 69 8.08 -4.92 6.82
C ARG A 69 6.69 -4.32 6.66
N VAL A 70 6.01 -4.60 5.54
CA VAL A 70 4.61 -4.23 5.32
C VAL A 70 3.72 -4.76 6.45
N GLN A 71 3.90 -6.01 6.85
CA GLN A 71 3.16 -6.61 7.96
C GLN A 71 3.39 -5.87 9.29
N MET A 72 4.66 -5.57 9.62
CA MET A 72 4.99 -4.87 10.87
C MET A 72 4.37 -3.47 10.92
N GLU A 73 4.48 -2.70 9.83
CA GLU A 73 3.93 -1.35 9.73
C GLU A 73 2.39 -1.35 9.76
N ALA A 74 1.75 -2.32 9.09
CA ALA A 74 0.30 -2.49 9.16
C ALA A 74 -0.21 -2.77 10.58
N ARG A 75 0.52 -3.60 11.34
CA ARG A 75 0.23 -3.89 12.75
C ARG A 75 0.44 -2.67 13.63
N GLU A 76 1.53 -1.93 13.43
CA GLU A 76 1.81 -0.71 14.19
C GLU A 76 0.75 0.36 13.93
N LEU A 77 0.31 0.52 12.68
CA LEU A 77 -0.78 1.43 12.34
C LEU A 77 -2.07 1.07 13.07
N ALA A 78 -2.48 -0.21 13.01
CA ALA A 78 -3.67 -0.69 13.71
C ALA A 78 -3.58 -0.47 15.22
N ALA A 79 -2.44 -0.84 15.84
CA ALA A 79 -2.22 -0.68 17.28
C ALA A 79 -2.21 0.80 17.71
N SER A 80 -1.63 1.68 16.90
CA SER A 80 -1.63 3.13 17.18
C SER A 80 -3.04 3.72 17.10
N LEU A 81 -3.83 3.37 16.08
CA LEU A 81 -5.23 3.77 15.97
C LEU A 81 -6.09 3.23 17.12
N GLU A 82 -5.82 2.00 17.59
CA GLU A 82 -6.49 1.41 18.76
C GLU A 82 -6.16 2.14 20.06
N ARG A 83 -4.95 2.67 20.20
CA ARG A 83 -4.55 3.54 21.31
C ARG A 83 -5.16 4.96 21.22
N GLY A 84 -5.90 5.25 20.16
CA GLY A 84 -6.54 6.54 19.96
C GLY A 84 -5.67 7.57 19.23
N ALA A 85 -4.56 7.14 18.61
CA ALA A 85 -3.75 8.05 17.80
C ALA A 85 -4.57 8.58 16.61
N GLY A 86 -4.48 9.89 16.39
CA GLY A 86 -5.19 10.57 15.31
C GLY A 86 -4.46 10.49 13.97
N ARG A 87 -5.04 11.14 12.95
CA ARG A 87 -4.49 11.16 11.58
C ARG A 87 -3.03 11.62 11.54
N ASP A 88 -2.73 12.75 12.16
CA ASP A 88 -1.42 13.38 12.03
C ASP A 88 -0.33 12.55 12.73
N GLU A 89 -0.67 11.87 13.83
CA GLU A 89 0.23 10.97 14.57
C GLU A 89 0.51 9.67 13.81
N THR A 90 -0.45 9.21 13.00
CA THR A 90 -0.37 7.94 12.26
C THR A 90 0.08 8.12 10.80
N LEU A 91 0.09 9.35 10.30
CA LEU A 91 0.52 9.68 8.93
C LEU A 91 1.92 9.15 8.58
N PRO A 92 2.96 9.27 9.43
CA PRO A 92 4.28 8.75 9.09
C PRO A 92 4.29 7.22 8.90
N ILE A 93 3.47 6.49 9.66
CA ILE A 93 3.33 5.04 9.55
C ILE A 93 2.66 4.68 8.22
N TYR A 94 1.60 5.40 7.86
CA TYR A 94 0.91 5.22 6.58
C TYR A 94 1.83 5.51 5.38
N GLU A 95 2.62 6.59 5.42
CA GLU A 95 3.56 6.93 4.35
C GLU A 95 4.67 5.87 4.20
N SER A 96 5.26 5.41 5.32
CA SER A 96 6.23 4.31 5.34
C SER A 96 5.63 3.05 4.70
N LEU A 97 4.40 2.71 5.07
CA LEU A 97 3.68 1.56 4.54
C LEU A 97 3.45 1.67 3.03
N MET A 98 3.04 2.84 2.53
CA MET A 98 2.88 3.08 1.09
C MET A 98 4.19 2.97 0.31
N GLN A 99 5.30 3.47 0.87
CA GLN A 99 6.62 3.33 0.27
C GLN A 99 7.04 1.86 0.18
N LEU A 100 6.88 1.10 1.27
CA LEU A 100 7.19 -0.33 1.31
C LEU A 100 6.34 -1.13 0.31
N VAL A 101 5.06 -0.82 0.18
CA VAL A 101 4.17 -1.48 -0.77
C VAL A 101 4.57 -1.17 -2.21
N ARG A 102 4.97 0.07 -2.52
CA ARG A 102 5.50 0.41 -3.85
C ARG A 102 6.79 -0.36 -4.15
N SER A 103 7.72 -0.45 -3.18
CA SER A 103 8.95 -1.25 -3.29
C SER A 103 8.64 -2.73 -3.55
N ALA A 104 7.81 -3.33 -2.70
CA ALA A 104 7.43 -4.75 -2.79
C ALA A 104 6.80 -5.08 -4.15
N ARG A 105 6.02 -4.17 -4.73
CA ARG A 105 5.40 -4.36 -6.04
C ARG A 105 6.41 -4.36 -7.19
N VAL A 106 7.43 -3.50 -7.12
CA VAL A 106 8.50 -3.50 -8.11
C VAL A 106 9.20 -4.86 -8.07
N THR A 107 9.63 -5.30 -6.90
CA THR A 107 10.31 -6.60 -6.74
C THR A 107 9.41 -7.78 -7.11
N ALA A 108 8.12 -7.74 -6.76
CA ALA A 108 7.15 -8.78 -7.12
C ALA A 108 6.95 -8.92 -8.63
N GLY A 109 7.19 -7.88 -9.42
CA GLY A 109 7.18 -7.97 -10.89
C GLY A 109 8.28 -8.86 -11.47
N HIS A 110 9.32 -9.14 -10.70
CA HIS A 110 10.46 -9.96 -11.10
C HIS A 110 10.44 -11.38 -10.51
N VAL A 111 9.62 -11.61 -9.47
CA VAL A 111 9.53 -12.88 -8.76
C VAL A 111 8.24 -13.61 -9.14
N PHE A 112 8.36 -14.86 -9.59
CA PHE A 112 7.18 -15.69 -9.80
C PHE A 112 6.53 -16.05 -8.44
N THR A 113 5.29 -15.62 -8.24
CA THR A 113 4.50 -15.93 -7.03
C THR A 113 3.31 -16.81 -7.37
N THR A 114 2.89 -17.65 -6.43
CA THR A 114 1.68 -18.47 -6.59
C THR A 114 0.40 -17.61 -6.64
N GLN A 115 -0.68 -18.18 -7.18
CA GLN A 115 -1.98 -17.53 -7.20
C GLN A 115 -2.47 -17.16 -5.79
N ASP A 116 -2.20 -17.99 -4.80
CA ASP A 116 -2.58 -17.73 -3.41
C ASP A 116 -1.88 -16.48 -2.85
N VAL A 117 -0.59 -16.32 -3.11
CA VAL A 117 0.17 -15.11 -2.73
C VAL A 117 -0.45 -13.88 -3.40
N GLN A 118 -0.80 -13.96 -4.69
CA GLN A 118 -1.44 -12.84 -5.40
C GLN A 118 -2.81 -12.46 -4.84
N GLN A 119 -3.61 -13.45 -4.41
CA GLN A 119 -4.90 -13.21 -3.77
C GLN A 119 -4.73 -12.49 -2.43
N LYS A 120 -3.81 -12.96 -1.57
CA LYS A 120 -3.55 -12.31 -0.28
C LYS A 120 -2.96 -10.91 -0.44
N ALA A 121 -2.09 -10.71 -1.42
CA ALA A 121 -1.56 -9.38 -1.75
C ALA A 121 -2.67 -8.44 -2.24
N SER A 122 -3.66 -8.95 -2.98
CA SER A 122 -4.81 -8.15 -3.42
C SER A 122 -5.71 -7.74 -2.26
N ALA A 123 -5.93 -8.61 -1.27
CA ALA A 123 -6.69 -8.26 -0.06
C ALA A 123 -6.01 -7.15 0.75
N ALA A 124 -4.69 -7.24 0.97
CA ALA A 124 -3.94 -6.19 1.65
C ALA A 124 -3.99 -4.86 0.88
N ARG A 125 -3.86 -4.91 -0.45
CA ARG A 125 -3.98 -3.74 -1.32
C ARG A 125 -5.36 -3.08 -1.24
N GLU A 126 -6.43 -3.87 -1.22
CA GLU A 126 -7.78 -3.33 -1.11
C GLU A 126 -7.99 -2.56 0.20
N ALA A 127 -7.49 -3.10 1.32
CA ALA A 127 -7.54 -2.42 2.61
C ALA A 127 -6.72 -1.12 2.61
N LEU A 128 -5.55 -1.10 1.96
CA LEU A 128 -4.76 0.13 1.76
C LEU A 128 -5.52 1.18 0.92
N ASN A 129 -6.16 0.76 -0.16
CA ASN A 129 -6.98 1.66 -0.98
C ASN A 129 -8.18 2.22 -0.19
N GLN A 130 -8.70 1.47 0.77
CA GLN A 130 -9.75 1.96 1.68
C GLN A 130 -9.22 2.98 2.70
N LEU A 131 -7.94 2.91 3.11
CA LEU A 131 -7.30 3.91 3.98
C LEU A 131 -6.93 5.20 3.24
N SER A 132 -6.58 5.10 1.96
CA SER A 132 -6.01 6.21 1.19
C SER A 132 -6.81 7.52 1.27
N PRO A 133 -8.16 7.54 1.15
CA PRO A 133 -8.94 8.77 1.23
C PRO A 133 -8.83 9.54 2.56
N TYR A 134 -8.38 8.88 3.64
CA TYR A 134 -8.23 9.49 4.96
C TYR A 134 -6.85 10.11 5.19
N TYR A 135 -5.86 9.73 4.40
CA TYR A 135 -4.46 10.15 4.58
C TYR A 135 -3.90 10.95 3.41
N ASP A 136 -4.32 10.65 2.18
CA ASP A 136 -3.70 11.23 0.99
C ASP A 136 -4.77 11.74 0.01
N PRO A 137 -4.92 13.08 -0.15
CA PRO A 137 -5.90 13.68 -1.06
C PRO A 137 -5.55 13.44 -2.54
N ASP A 138 -4.30 13.13 -2.82
CA ASP A 138 -3.76 12.92 -4.16
C ASP A 138 -3.51 11.43 -4.44
N ALA A 139 -3.91 10.53 -3.54
CA ALA A 139 -3.62 9.10 -3.68
C ALA A 139 -4.35 8.50 -4.88
N ALA A 140 -3.55 8.04 -5.84
CA ALA A 140 -4.03 7.11 -6.85
C ALA A 140 -4.22 5.72 -6.23
N PRO A 141 -5.36 5.04 -6.46
CA PRO A 141 -5.54 3.67 -6.00
C PRO A 141 -4.40 2.78 -6.50
N LEU A 142 -3.89 1.94 -5.61
CA LEU A 142 -2.89 0.95 -5.96
C LEU A 142 -3.50 0.00 -7.00
N ALA A 143 -2.90 -0.03 -8.20
CA ALA A 143 -3.34 -0.87 -9.31
C ALA A 143 -3.23 -2.38 -8.99
N PRO A 144 -3.94 -3.27 -9.70
CA PRO A 144 -3.62 -4.69 -9.67
C PRO A 144 -2.14 -4.97 -10.03
N VAL A 145 -1.58 -6.08 -9.52
CA VAL A 145 -0.31 -6.59 -10.06
C VAL A 145 -0.64 -7.17 -11.43
N ALA A 146 -0.02 -6.65 -12.49
CA ALA A 146 -0.21 -7.17 -13.84
C ALA A 146 0.31 -8.62 -13.91
N ARG A 147 -0.49 -9.50 -14.50
CA ARG A 147 -0.13 -10.92 -14.72
C ARG A 147 0.76 -11.06 -15.93
#